data_AF-A0A183MBQ8-F1
#
_entry.id   AF-A0A183MBQ8-F1
#
_cell.length_a   1.000
_cell.length_b   1.000
_cell.length_c   1.000
_cell.angle_alpha   90.00
_cell.angle_beta   90.00
_cell.angle_gamma   90.00
#
_symmetry.space_group_name_H-M   'P 1'
#
loop_
_entity.id
_entity.type
_entity.pdbx_description
1 polymer ?
#
loop_
_entity_poly.entity_id
_entity_poly.type
_entity_poly.pdbx_seq_one_letter_code
_entity_poly.pdbx_strand_id
1 'polypeptide(L)'
;MVIRQTKSWEAARPDSIPAEALKSGIEDTVIFERLACTSLFTESTMDHLENFAKTGLRTLCIAWTEVDPAFYNKWVGNFYKASTALNDREAKLESVANEIEQVS
;
A
#
# COMPACT_ATOMS: atom_id res chain seq x y z
N MET A 1 5.14 -11.40 5.61
CA MET A 1 3.71 -11.04 5.41
C MET A 1 3.51 -9.59 5.80
N VAL A 2 3.37 -8.71 4.83
CA VAL A 2 2.95 -7.33 5.05
C VAL A 2 1.65 -7.14 4.28
N ILE A 3 0.58 -6.78 4.99
CA ILE A 3 -0.72 -6.46 4.40
C ILE A 3 -1.01 -5.02 4.79
N ARG A 4 -0.92 -4.11 3.81
CA ARG A 4 -1.46 -2.76 3.96
C ARG A 4 -2.67 -2.66 3.04
N GLN A 5 -3.83 -2.32 3.63
CA GLN A 5 -5.00 -1.95 2.86
C GLN A 5 -4.94 -0.44 2.62
N THR A 6 -4.88 -0.03 1.35
CA THR A 6 -5.19 1.35 0.97
C THR A 6 -6.68 1.40 0.65
N LYS A 7 -7.39 2.37 1.23
CA LYS A 7 -8.83 2.57 1.02
C LYS A 7 -9.00 3.95 0.42
N SER A 8 -9.25 4.03 -0.88
CA SER A 8 -9.54 5.30 -1.55
C SER A 8 -11.03 5.43 -1.83
N TRP A 9 -11.71 6.35 -1.13
CA TRP A 9 -12.46 7.45 -1.75
C TRP A 9 -13.23 8.29 -0.71
N GLU A 10 -13.17 9.61 -0.88
CA GLU A 10 -14.22 10.56 -0.51
C GLU A 10 -14.97 10.88 -1.81
N ALA A 11 -16.27 10.62 -1.87
CA ALA A 11 -17.05 10.59 -3.11
C ALA A 11 -17.11 11.97 -3.77
N ALA A 12 -16.32 12.19 -4.82
CA ALA A 12 -16.62 13.22 -5.79
C ALA A 12 -17.83 12.78 -6.64
N ARG A 13 -18.77 13.70 -6.83
CA ARG A 13 -20.04 13.45 -7.55
C ARG A 13 -19.77 12.92 -8.97
N PRO A 14 -20.61 12.01 -9.47
CA PRO A 14 -20.37 11.26 -10.70
C PRO A 14 -20.30 12.10 -11.99
N ASP A 15 -20.73 13.36 -11.96
CA ASP A 15 -20.99 14.13 -13.18
C ASP A 15 -19.80 15.03 -13.62
N SER A 16 -18.65 15.01 -12.94
CA SER A 16 -17.62 16.05 -13.15
C SER A 16 -16.17 15.58 -13.08
N ILE A 17 -15.89 14.28 -13.12
CA ILE A 17 -14.50 13.80 -13.14
C ILE A 17 -14.04 13.70 -14.60
N PRO A 18 -13.12 14.56 -15.08
CA PRO A 18 -12.52 14.38 -16.40
C PRO A 18 -11.77 13.04 -16.45
N ALA A 19 -11.79 12.36 -17.61
CA ALA A 19 -11.16 11.04 -17.78
C ALA A 19 -9.66 11.05 -17.38
N GLU A 20 -8.98 12.19 -17.49
CA GLU A 20 -7.60 12.39 -17.01
C GLU A 20 -7.46 12.33 -15.47
N ALA A 21 -8.47 12.72 -14.71
CA ALA A 21 -8.46 12.65 -13.24
C ALA A 21 -8.70 11.22 -12.71
N LEU A 22 -9.31 10.35 -13.51
CA LEU A 22 -9.41 8.91 -13.16
C LEU A 22 -8.02 8.26 -13.10
N LYS A 23 -7.06 8.70 -13.92
CA LYS A 23 -5.66 8.24 -13.86
C LYS A 23 -4.94 8.65 -12.58
N SER A 24 -5.32 9.77 -11.96
CA SER A 24 -4.71 10.24 -10.70
C SER A 24 -5.48 9.82 -9.44
N GLY A 25 -6.67 9.20 -9.60
CA GLY A 25 -7.50 8.74 -8.48
C GLY A 25 -7.18 7.33 -8.00
N ILE A 26 -6.29 6.61 -8.70
CA ILE A 26 -5.86 5.27 -8.33
C ILE A 26 -4.74 5.42 -7.29
N GLU A 27 -5.10 5.60 -6.02
CA GLU A 27 -4.14 5.42 -4.91
C GLU A 27 -3.68 3.94 -4.77
N ASP A 28 -4.15 3.03 -5.64
CA ASP A 28 -3.59 1.69 -5.78
C ASP A 28 -2.12 1.73 -6.26
N THR A 29 -1.59 2.86 -6.75
CA THR A 29 -0.18 3.02 -7.13
C THR A 29 0.80 2.88 -5.97
N VAL A 30 0.39 3.21 -4.74
CA VAL A 30 1.27 3.15 -3.56
C VAL A 30 1.75 1.72 -3.27
N ILE A 31 0.90 0.72 -3.55
CA ILE A 31 1.31 -0.68 -3.39
C ILE A 31 2.32 -1.07 -4.47
N PHE A 32 2.17 -0.56 -5.70
CA PHE A 32 3.05 -0.86 -6.82
C PHE A 32 4.44 -0.23 -6.66
N GLU A 33 4.54 0.94 -6.03
CA GLU A 33 5.83 1.57 -5.66
C GLU A 33 6.66 0.74 -4.67
N ARG A 34 6.02 -0.21 -4.00
CA ARG A 34 6.61 -1.04 -2.94
C ARG A 34 6.82 -2.49 -3.35
N LEU A 35 6.39 -2.86 -4.55
CA LEU A 35 6.65 -4.18 -5.11
C LEU A 35 8.08 -4.29 -5.62
N ALA A 36 8.62 -5.50 -5.61
CA ALA A 36 9.85 -5.82 -6.32
C ALA A 36 9.71 -5.47 -7.82
N CYS A 37 10.78 -4.96 -8.43
CA CYS A 37 10.87 -4.81 -9.89
C CYS A 37 10.71 -6.14 -10.66
N THR A 38 10.81 -7.29 -9.96
CA THR A 38 10.68 -8.63 -10.51
C THR A 38 9.24 -9.17 -10.50
N SER A 39 8.26 -8.39 -10.03
CA SER A 39 6.85 -8.80 -10.00
C SER A 39 6.28 -8.98 -11.41
N LEU A 40 5.96 -10.22 -11.77
CA LEU A 40 5.52 -10.62 -13.12
C LEU A 40 4.09 -10.17 -13.47
N PHE A 41 3.26 -9.89 -12.48
CA PHE A 41 1.83 -9.64 -12.68
C PHE A 41 1.43 -8.17 -12.51
N THR A 42 2.40 -7.27 -12.38
CA THR A 42 2.16 -5.84 -12.11
C THR A 42 1.29 -5.20 -13.20
N GLU A 43 1.68 -5.34 -14.47
CA GLU A 43 0.99 -4.72 -15.61
C GLU A 43 -0.43 -5.28 -15.79
N SER A 44 -0.58 -6.61 -15.80
CA SER A 44 -1.91 -7.24 -15.93
C SER A 44 -2.85 -6.92 -14.76
N THR A 45 -2.32 -6.80 -13.54
CA THR A 45 -3.14 -6.41 -12.38
C THR A 45 -3.59 -4.96 -12.50
N MET A 46 -2.71 -4.06 -12.98
CA MET A 46 -3.04 -2.65 -13.21
C MET A 46 -4.17 -2.50 -14.23
N ASP A 47 -4.14 -3.25 -15.33
CA ASP A 47 -5.22 -3.23 -16.35
C ASP A 47 -6.57 -3.64 -15.77
N HIS A 48 -6.60 -4.68 -14.92
CA HIS A 48 -7.84 -5.12 -14.26
C HIS A 48 -8.37 -4.08 -13.27
N LEU A 49 -7.49 -3.44 -12.50
CA LEU A 49 -7.86 -2.39 -11.54
C LEU A 49 -8.48 -1.18 -12.26
N GLU A 50 -7.89 -0.75 -13.38
CA GLU A 50 -8.46 0.32 -14.19
C GLU A 50 -9.86 -0.03 -14.71
N ASN A 51 -10.07 -1.29 -15.12
CA ASN A 51 -11.38 -1.75 -15.60
C ASN A 51 -12.43 -1.80 -14.47
N PHE A 52 -12.03 -2.21 -13.26
CA PHE A 52 -12.90 -2.21 -12.09
C PHE A 52 -13.26 -0.78 -11.66
N ALA A 53 -12.31 0.15 -11.69
CA ALA A 53 -12.55 1.56 -11.39
C ALA A 53 -13.54 2.19 -12.39
N LYS A 54 -13.42 1.89 -13.69
CA LYS A 54 -14.36 2.34 -14.74
C LYS A 54 -15.79 1.84 -14.50
N THR A 55 -15.94 0.70 -13.83
CA THR A 55 -17.24 0.09 -13.49
C THR A 55 -17.77 0.57 -12.13
N GLY A 56 -17.01 1.40 -11.39
CA GLY A 56 -17.37 1.89 -10.06
C GLY A 56 -17.20 0.87 -8.93
N LEU A 57 -16.43 -0.20 -9.15
CA LEU A 57 -16.11 -1.17 -8.11
C LEU A 57 -15.01 -0.66 -7.19
N ARG A 58 -15.11 -0.97 -5.90
CA ARG A 58 -14.02 -0.76 -4.96
C ARG A 58 -12.97 -1.86 -5.16
N THR A 59 -11.74 -1.46 -5.41
CA THR A 59 -10.58 -2.33 -5.56
C THR A 59 -9.77 -2.38 -4.27
N LEU A 60 -9.09 -3.50 -4.03
CA LEU A 60 -8.12 -3.67 -2.95
C LEU A 60 -6.97 -4.52 -3.48
N CYS A 61 -5.74 -4.00 -3.38
CA CYS A 61 -4.54 -4.73 -3.75
C CYS A 61 -3.91 -5.39 -2.53
N ILE A 62 -3.48 -6.64 -2.67
CA ILE A 62 -2.79 -7.39 -1.62
C ILE A 62 -1.47 -7.89 -2.20
N ALA A 63 -0.38 -7.50 -1.55
CA ALA A 63 0.96 -7.99 -1.84
C ALA A 63 1.49 -8.77 -0.64
N TRP A 64 2.45 -9.65 -0.88
CA TRP A 64 3.18 -10.32 0.19
C TRP A 64 4.62 -10.55 -0.24
N THR A 65 5.50 -10.60 0.75
CA THR A 65 6.90 -10.99 0.57
C THR A 65 7.31 -11.89 1.75
N GLU A 66 8.28 -12.76 1.48
CA GLU A 66 8.98 -13.52 2.51
C GLU A 66 9.97 -12.60 3.22
N VAL A 67 10.02 -12.74 4.55
CA VAL A 67 10.87 -11.89 5.39
C VAL A 67 11.80 -12.80 6.16
N ASP A 68 13.08 -12.47 6.17
CA ASP A 68 14.07 -13.21 6.94
C ASP A 68 13.70 -13.25 8.44
N PRO A 69 13.75 -14.42 9.10
CA PRO A 69 13.39 -14.54 10.50
C PRO A 69 14.24 -13.68 11.45
N ALA A 70 15.54 -13.50 11.18
CA ALA A 70 16.41 -12.68 12.01
C ALA A 70 16.09 -11.19 11.85
N PHE A 71 15.80 -10.75 10.62
CA PHE A 71 15.27 -9.40 10.36
C PHE A 71 13.96 -9.16 11.11
N TYR A 72 13.00 -10.08 11.00
CA TYR A 72 11.69 -9.94 11.66
C TYR A 72 11.84 -9.83 13.19
N ASN A 73 12.69 -10.65 13.80
CA ASN A 73 12.96 -10.61 15.23
C ASN A 73 13.57 -9.27 15.69
N LYS A 74 14.39 -8.63 14.85
CA LYS A 74 14.91 -7.29 15.13
C LYS A 74 13.81 -6.24 14.97
N TRP A 75 13.05 -6.33 13.88
CA TRP A 75 11.97 -5.39 13.54
C TRP A 75 10.87 -5.37 14.60
N VAL A 76 10.44 -6.52 15.12
CA VAL A 76 9.38 -6.60 16.15
C VAL A 76 9.78 -5.88 17.44
N GLY A 77 11.07 -5.90 17.80
CA GLY A 77 11.59 -5.13 18.93
C GLY A 77 11.53 -3.61 18.69
N ASN A 78 11.79 -3.16 17.46
CA ASN A 78 11.66 -1.76 17.07
C ASN A 78 10.19 -1.33 17.03
N PHE A 79 9.31 -2.18 16.50
CA PHE A 79 7.87 -1.95 16.48
C PHE A 79 7.30 -1.80 17.89
N TYR A 80 7.68 -2.69 18.80
CA TYR A 80 7.26 -2.59 20.20
C TYR A 80 7.69 -1.26 20.82
N LYS A 81 8.96 -0.87 20.67
CA LYS A 81 9.48 0.42 21.17
C LYS A 81 8.72 1.62 20.58
N ALA A 82 8.42 1.59 19.29
CA ALA A 82 7.62 2.61 18.62
C ALA A 82 6.20 2.65 19.17
N SER A 83 5.57 1.49 19.39
CA SER A 83 4.20 1.39 19.92
C SER A 83 4.05 1.92 21.35
N THR A 84 5.09 1.78 22.17
CA THR A 84 5.12 2.25 23.57
C THR A 84 5.69 3.67 23.71
N ALA A 85 6.02 4.35 22.61
CA ALA A 85 6.60 5.69 22.67
C ALA A 85 5.57 6.72 23.15
N LEU A 86 5.96 7.53 24.14
CA LEU A 86 5.11 8.61 24.66
C LEU A 86 5.05 9.82 23.72
N ASN A 87 6.14 10.08 22.98
CA ASN A 87 6.27 11.17 22.03
C ASN A 87 6.46 10.62 20.61
N ASP A 88 5.87 11.30 19.62
CA ASP A 88 5.99 11.00 18.19
C ASP A 88 5.67 9.55 17.82
N ARG A 89 4.69 8.96 18.51
CA ARG A 89 4.30 7.56 18.34
C ARG A 89 3.91 7.24 16.89
N GLU A 90 3.11 8.11 16.27
CA GLU A 90 2.63 7.93 14.90
C GLU A 90 3.79 7.94 13.89
N ALA A 91 4.67 8.94 13.96
CA ALA A 91 5.85 9.01 13.10
C ALA A 91 6.80 7.82 13.30
N LYS A 92 6.99 7.35 14.54
CA LYS A 92 7.81 6.17 14.83
C LYS A 92 7.19 4.89 14.30
N LEU A 93 5.88 4.72 14.44
CA LEU A 93 5.17 3.57 13.88
C LEU A 93 5.20 3.59 12.35
N GLU A 94 5.02 4.75 11.74
CA GLU A 94 5.12 4.91 10.28
C GLU A 94 6.53 4.57 9.76
N SER A 95 7.58 5.05 10.45
CA SER A 95 8.95 4.71 10.10
C SER A 95 9.22 3.20 10.17
N VAL A 96 8.74 2.53 11.21
CA VAL A 96 8.95 1.08 11.37
C VAL A 96 8.08 0.29 10.38
N ALA A 97 6.87 0.75 10.08
CA ALA A 97 6.02 0.15 9.04
C ALA A 97 6.69 0.25 7.66
N ASN A 98 7.25 1.41 7.32
CA ASN A 98 7.99 1.60 6.06
C ASN A 98 9.20 0.67 5.96
N GLU A 99 9.92 0.41 7.06
CA GLU A 99 11.10 -0.47 7.08
C GLU A 99 10.77 -1.89 6.63
N ILE A 100 9.65 -2.48 7.09
CA ILE A 100 9.26 -3.85 6.71
C ILE A 100 8.56 -3.91 5.35
N GLU A 101 8.00 -2.79 4.89
CA GLU A 101 7.27 -2.67 3.62
C GLU A 101 8.20 -2.47 2.41
N GLN A 102 9.47 -2.13 2.63
CA GLN A 102 10.49 -1.95 1.58
C GLN A 102 11.53 -3.08 1.52
N VAL A 103 11.31 -4.23 2.18
CA VAL A 103 12.27 -5.35 2.23
C VAL A 103 12.28 -6.17 0.93
N SER A 104 11.99 -5.53 -0.21
CA SER A 104 11.81 -6.20 -1.50
C SER A 104 13.03 -6.15 -2.40
#